data_AF-A0A1I5K150-F1
#
_entry.id   AF-A0A1I5K150-F1
#
_cell.length_a   1.000
_cell.length_b   1.000
_cell.length_c   1.000
_cell.angle_alpha   90.00
_cell.angle_beta   90.00
_cell.angle_gamma   90.00
#
_symmetry.space_group_name_H-M   'P 1'
#
loop_
_entity.id
_entity.type
_entity.pdbx_description
1 polymer ?
#
loop_
_entity_poly.entity_id
_entity_poly.type
_entity_poly.pdbx_seq_one_letter_code
_entity_poly.pdbx_strand_id
1 'polypeptide(L)'
;MPTLPWFSGPVPVPGTTAVVMASRFRVRRLRQVPRFFLDSMRIHRQVRAADGALGISLIARPLRREFLTLSAWRDRGSLDALVRAEPHRGAMRRHRAAMAESTFTFWEVPAVQLPVRWDDARQHLDAERGSSRDPSAGTADRERADRGPR
;
A
#
# COMPACT_ATOMS: atom_id res chain seq x y z
N MET A 1 8.16 -8.10 17.93
CA MET A 1 7.62 -8.08 16.54
C MET A 1 8.26 -6.89 15.84
N PRO A 2 9.00 -7.04 14.72
CA PRO A 2 9.62 -5.89 14.07
C PRO A 2 8.55 -5.08 13.34
N THR A 3 8.02 -4.07 14.04
CA THR A 3 7.38 -2.93 13.41
C THR A 3 8.47 -1.91 13.17
N LEU A 4 8.71 -1.55 11.92
CA LEU A 4 9.51 -0.37 11.62
C LEU A 4 8.62 0.84 11.88
N PRO A 5 8.98 1.71 12.84
CA PRO A 5 8.20 2.90 13.13
C PRO A 5 8.12 3.79 11.89
N TRP A 6 7.14 4.69 11.89
CA TRP A 6 6.98 5.65 10.81
C TRP A 6 8.26 6.45 10.60
N PHE A 7 8.80 6.37 9.39
CA PHE A 7 9.79 7.30 8.88
C PHE A 7 9.08 8.50 8.28
N SER A 8 9.45 9.71 8.70
CA SER A 8 8.98 10.96 8.11
C SER A 8 9.96 11.42 7.03
N GLY A 9 9.42 11.67 5.84
CA GLY A 9 10.13 12.35 4.75
C GLY A 9 10.18 13.87 4.96
N PRO A 10 10.45 14.65 3.90
CA PRO A 10 10.40 16.10 3.95
C PRO A 10 9.07 16.61 4.50
N VAL A 11 9.11 17.73 5.24
CA VAL A 11 7.91 18.38 5.79
C VAL A 11 6.95 18.70 4.64
N PRO A 12 5.68 18.23 4.70
CA PRO A 12 4.74 18.53 3.64
C PRO A 12 4.40 20.01 3.59
N VAL A 13 4.19 20.53 2.37
CA VAL A 13 3.74 21.90 2.16
C VAL A 13 2.31 22.05 2.69
N PRO A 14 2.02 23.05 3.56
CA PRO A 14 0.68 23.30 4.05
C PRO A 14 -0.33 23.49 2.91
N GLY A 15 -1.54 22.96 3.08
CA GLY A 15 -2.61 23.03 2.07
C GLY A 15 -2.48 22.02 0.93
N THR A 16 -1.47 21.15 0.94
CA THR A 16 -1.37 20.04 -0.03
C THR A 16 -2.01 18.76 0.50
N THR A 17 -2.35 17.87 -0.43
CA THR A 17 -2.85 16.53 -0.17
C THR A 17 -1.72 15.51 -0.33
N ALA A 18 -1.77 14.43 0.43
CA ALA A 18 -0.88 13.29 0.31
C ALA A 18 -1.67 12.06 -0.16
N VAL A 19 -1.08 11.30 -1.08
CA VAL A 19 -1.58 9.98 -1.49
C VAL A 19 -1.04 8.93 -0.52
N VAL A 20 -1.93 8.28 0.21
CA VAL A 20 -1.60 7.18 1.12
C VAL A 20 -1.80 5.86 0.40
N MET A 21 -0.86 4.95 0.58
CA MET A 21 -0.96 3.55 0.17
C MET A 21 -0.81 2.67 1.40
N ALA A 22 -1.78 1.78 1.60
CA ALA A 22 -1.61 0.64 2.49
C ALA A 22 -1.66 -0.67 1.69
N SER A 23 -0.85 -1.63 2.09
CA SER A 23 -0.87 -2.97 1.52
C SER A 23 -0.72 -4.04 2.58
N ARG A 24 -1.31 -5.20 2.32
CA ARG A 24 -1.20 -6.42 3.12
C ARG A 24 -0.80 -7.58 2.22
N PHE A 25 0.30 -8.23 2.55
CA PHE A 25 0.81 -9.41 1.86
C PHE A 25 0.78 -10.61 2.78
N ARG A 26 0.30 -11.74 2.25
CA ARG A 26 0.43 -13.05 2.90
C ARG A 26 1.21 -13.99 2.00
N VAL A 27 2.35 -14.48 2.48
CA VAL A 27 3.20 -15.43 1.75
C VAL A 27 2.63 -16.86 1.89
N ARG A 28 2.70 -17.68 0.83
CA ARG A 28 2.19 -19.07 0.85
C ARG A 28 2.94 -19.97 1.82
N ARG A 29 4.28 -19.98 1.78
CA ARG A 29 5.10 -20.95 2.55
C ARG A 29 6.13 -20.22 3.44
N LEU A 30 6.38 -20.76 4.63
CA LEU A 30 7.38 -20.19 5.57
C LEU A 30 8.78 -20.08 4.95
N ARG A 31 9.20 -21.06 4.13
CA ARG A 31 10.51 -21.03 3.44
C ARG A 31 10.69 -19.84 2.47
N GLN A 32 9.59 -19.20 2.04
CA GLN A 32 9.63 -18.03 1.16
C GLN A 32 9.72 -16.70 1.95
N VAL A 33 9.43 -16.74 3.26
CA VAL A 33 9.39 -15.57 4.14
C VAL A 33 10.75 -14.87 4.26
N PRO A 34 11.90 -15.56 4.44
CA PRO A 34 13.18 -14.87 4.59
C PRO A 34 13.51 -13.99 3.38
N ARG A 35 13.32 -14.52 2.17
CA ARG A 35 13.57 -13.76 0.93
C ARG A 35 12.60 -12.61 0.74
N PHE A 36 11.32 -12.82 1.05
CA PHE A 36 10.33 -11.74 0.99
C PHE A 36 10.67 -10.62 1.97
N PHE A 37 11.00 -10.96 3.22
CA PHE A 37 11.39 -10.00 4.24
C PHE A 37 12.61 -9.17 3.82
N LEU A 38 13.66 -9.79 3.28
CA LEU A 38 14.84 -9.07 2.78
C LEU A 38 14.49 -8.09 1.66
N ASP A 39 13.64 -8.51 0.70
CA ASP A 39 13.19 -7.62 -0.37
C ASP A 39 12.28 -6.49 0.18
N SER A 40 11.42 -6.75 1.18
CA SER A 40 10.64 -5.72 1.87
C SER A 40 11.54 -4.69 2.55
N MET A 41 12.63 -5.12 3.21
CA MET A 41 13.59 -4.20 3.82
C MET A 41 14.33 -3.34 2.79
N ARG A 42 14.67 -3.90 1.62
CA ARG A 42 15.27 -3.14 0.51
C ARG A 42 14.30 -2.12 -0.06
N ILE A 43 13.06 -2.51 -0.30
CA ILE A 43 11.99 -1.60 -0.77
C ILE A 43 11.73 -0.51 0.27
N HIS A 44 11.68 -0.84 1.56
CA HIS A 44 11.51 0.15 2.61
C HIS A 44 12.62 1.20 2.57
N ARG A 45 13.88 0.79 2.38
CA ARG A 45 15.00 1.74 2.17
C ARG A 45 14.85 2.55 0.89
N GLN A 46 14.40 1.92 -0.21
CA GLN A 46 14.15 2.60 -1.48
C GLN A 46 13.09 3.70 -1.34
N VAL A 47 11.99 3.43 -0.62
CA VAL A 47 10.93 4.42 -0.36
C VAL A 47 11.47 5.61 0.44
N ARG A 48 12.28 5.36 1.47
CA ARG A 48 12.88 6.42 2.28
C ARG A 48 13.76 7.38 1.49
N ALA A 49 14.31 6.94 0.37
CA ALA A 49 15.17 7.72 -0.51
C ALA A 49 14.47 8.24 -1.76
N ALA A 50 13.19 7.92 -1.95
CA ALA A 50 12.45 8.28 -3.17
C ALA A 50 11.98 9.73 -3.11
N ASP A 51 12.08 10.44 -4.24
CA ASP A 51 11.42 11.73 -4.38
C ASP A 51 9.90 11.55 -4.26
N GLY A 52 9.28 12.52 -3.59
CA GLY A 52 7.85 12.51 -3.29
C GLY A 52 7.44 11.60 -2.14
N ALA A 53 8.32 10.83 -1.51
CA ALA A 53 7.97 10.06 -0.31
C ALA A 53 7.84 10.99 0.92
N LEU A 54 6.65 11.02 1.51
CA LEU A 54 6.33 11.79 2.72
C LEU A 54 6.43 10.93 3.99
N GLY A 55 6.32 9.62 3.85
CA GLY A 55 6.70 8.69 4.92
C GLY A 55 6.37 7.23 4.63
N ILE A 56 6.90 6.35 5.47
CA ILE A 56 6.68 4.90 5.37
C ILE A 56 6.80 4.21 6.73
N SER A 57 5.98 3.19 6.94
CA SER A 57 6.09 2.22 8.03
C SER A 57 5.85 0.80 7.50
N LEU A 58 6.44 -0.19 8.16
CA LEU A 58 6.31 -1.60 7.83
C LEU A 58 6.02 -2.40 9.10
N ILE A 59 4.98 -3.21 9.09
CA ILE A 59 4.77 -4.27 10.09
C ILE A 59 5.12 -5.60 9.45
N ALA A 60 6.18 -6.24 9.94
CA ALA A 60 6.54 -7.59 9.53
C ALA A 60 6.17 -8.60 10.62
N ARG A 61 5.39 -9.62 10.23
CA ARG A 61 5.04 -10.78 11.08
C ARG A 61 5.51 -12.08 10.40
N PRO A 62 6.83 -12.36 10.38
CA PRO A 62 7.40 -13.48 9.63
C PRO A 62 6.76 -14.83 9.95
N LEU A 63 6.51 -15.10 11.24
CA LEU A 63 5.88 -16.35 11.70
C LEU A 63 4.42 -16.49 11.23
N ARG A 64 3.72 -15.37 11.01
CA ARG A 64 2.37 -15.35 10.42
C ARG A 64 2.39 -15.28 8.89
N ARG A 65 3.57 -15.21 8.28
CA ARG A 65 3.78 -14.98 6.83
C ARG A 65 3.11 -13.70 6.34
N GLU A 66 2.92 -12.73 7.22
CA GLU A 66 2.12 -11.54 6.97
C GLU A 66 2.98 -10.28 7.06
N PHE A 67 2.80 -9.39 6.10
CA PHE A 67 3.53 -8.13 6.00
C PHE A 67 2.57 -7.03 5.62
N LEU A 68 2.62 -5.91 6.34
CA LEU A 68 1.82 -4.74 6.03
C LEU A 68 2.74 -3.56 5.79
N THR A 69 2.47 -2.80 4.73
CA THR A 69 3.18 -1.57 4.40
C THR A 69 2.19 -0.42 4.42
N LEU A 70 2.60 0.70 5.01
CA LEU A 70 1.87 1.95 4.99
C LEU A 70 2.83 3.04 4.53
N SER A 71 2.47 3.80 3.49
CA SER A 71 3.31 4.87 2.97
C SER A 71 2.48 6.06 2.51
N ALA A 72 3.05 7.25 2.59
CA ALA A 72 2.45 8.49 2.10
C ALA A 72 3.36 9.15 1.07
N TRP A 73 2.73 9.75 0.06
CA TRP A 73 3.37 10.29 -1.12
C TRP A 73 2.82 11.67 -1.45
N ARG A 74 3.65 12.53 -2.03
CA ARG A 74 3.26 13.87 -2.51
C ARG A 74 2.18 13.77 -3.58
N ASP A 75 2.26 12.75 -4.43
CA ASP A 75 1.35 12.54 -5.55
C ASP A 75 1.42 11.08 -6.02
N ARG A 76 0.45 10.70 -6.88
CA ARG A 76 0.37 9.35 -7.42
C ARG A 76 1.53 9.02 -8.37
N GLY A 77 2.04 10.00 -9.11
CA GLY A 77 3.15 9.82 -10.06
C GLY A 77 4.46 9.42 -9.36
N SER A 78 4.76 10.03 -8.22
CA SER A 78 5.90 9.72 -7.36
C SER A 78 5.85 8.27 -6.86
N LEU A 79 4.69 7.83 -6.39
CA LEU A 79 4.47 6.43 -5.99
C LEU A 79 4.64 5.46 -7.17
N ASP A 80 4.01 5.76 -8.29
CA ASP A 80 4.08 4.91 -9.47
C ASP A 80 5.50 4.81 -10.05
N ALA A 81 6.30 5.89 -9.94
CA ALA A 81 7.71 5.91 -10.29
C ALA A 81 8.52 4.96 -9.40
N LEU A 82 8.30 4.96 -8.07
CA LEU A 82 8.92 3.99 -7.16
C LEU A 82 8.57 2.55 -7.55
N VAL A 83 7.29 2.26 -7.78
CA VAL A 83 6.80 0.91 -8.11
C VAL A 83 7.46 0.36 -9.38
N ARG A 84 7.70 1.23 -10.37
CA ARG A 84 8.37 0.86 -11.63
C ARG A 84 9.88 0.74 -11.50
N ALA A 85 10.50 1.40 -10.53
CA ALA A 85 11.95 1.37 -10.33
C ALA A 85 12.44 0.05 -9.70
N GLU A 86 13.71 -0.27 -9.96
CA GLU A 86 14.39 -1.36 -9.24
C GLU A 86 14.90 -0.86 -7.87
N PRO A 87 14.93 -1.72 -6.83
CA PRO A 87 14.63 -3.16 -6.85
C PRO A 87 13.14 -3.53 -6.75
N HIS A 88 12.22 -2.57 -6.68
CA HIS A 88 10.78 -2.82 -6.43
C HIS A 88 10.15 -3.70 -7.52
N ARG A 89 10.30 -3.31 -8.78
CA ARG A 89 9.74 -4.04 -9.94
C ARG A 89 10.23 -5.50 -9.97
N GLY A 90 11.53 -5.73 -9.75
CA GLY A 90 12.11 -7.06 -9.69
C GLY A 90 11.56 -7.90 -8.54
N ALA A 91 11.34 -7.30 -7.37
CA ALA A 91 10.74 -7.99 -6.22
C ALA A 91 9.28 -8.39 -6.49
N MET A 92 8.45 -7.50 -7.04
CA MET A 92 7.05 -7.83 -7.40
C MET A 92 6.98 -9.02 -8.36
N ARG A 93 7.78 -8.99 -9.42
CA ARG A 93 7.84 -10.09 -10.41
C ARG A 93 8.22 -11.41 -9.75
N ARG A 94 9.25 -11.39 -8.91
CA ARG A 94 9.80 -12.57 -8.23
C ARG A 94 8.83 -13.19 -7.24
N HIS A 95 8.08 -12.38 -6.50
CA HIS A 95 7.21 -12.87 -5.43
C HIS A 95 5.79 -13.19 -5.87
N ARG A 96 5.41 -12.90 -7.13
CA ARG A 96 4.07 -13.16 -7.68
C ARG A 96 3.55 -14.57 -7.38
N ALA A 97 4.34 -15.61 -7.66
CA ALA A 97 3.95 -17.00 -7.40
C ALA A 97 4.05 -17.42 -5.92
N ALA A 98 4.72 -16.63 -5.09
CA ALA A 98 4.87 -16.87 -3.65
C ALA A 98 3.75 -16.23 -2.81
N MET A 99 2.92 -15.37 -3.40
CA MET A 99 1.80 -14.71 -2.73
C MET A 99 0.60 -15.65 -2.58
N ALA A 100 0.06 -15.72 -1.36
CA ALA A 100 -1.22 -16.33 -1.06
C ALA A 100 -2.35 -15.31 -1.19
N GLU A 101 -2.10 -14.09 -0.72
CA GLU A 101 -3.04 -12.98 -0.72
C GLU A 101 -2.24 -11.67 -0.81
N SER A 102 -2.76 -10.72 -1.59
CA SER A 102 -2.24 -9.36 -1.73
C SER A 102 -3.40 -8.39 -1.77
N THR A 103 -3.47 -7.47 -0.82
CA THR A 103 -4.51 -6.43 -0.76
C THR A 103 -3.82 -5.07 -0.78
N PHE A 104 -4.37 -4.14 -1.55
CA PHE A 104 -3.87 -2.78 -1.67
C PHE A 104 -5.04 -1.82 -1.61
N THR A 105 -4.87 -0.71 -0.91
CA THR A 105 -5.85 0.36 -0.88
C THR A 105 -5.12 1.70 -0.89
N PHE A 106 -5.75 2.68 -1.51
CA PHE A 106 -5.21 4.00 -1.74
C PHE A 106 -6.27 5.03 -1.39
N TRP A 107 -5.85 6.08 -0.70
CA TRP A 107 -6.74 7.19 -0.35
C TRP A 107 -5.91 8.45 -0.16
N GLU A 108 -6.59 9.57 -0.11
CA GLU A 108 -5.98 10.88 0.04
C GLU A 108 -6.25 11.44 1.43
N VAL A 109 -5.25 12.14 1.98
CA VAL A 109 -5.38 12.88 3.24
C VAL A 109 -4.71 14.25 3.10
N PRO A 110 -5.20 15.31 3.76
CA PRO A 110 -4.42 16.53 3.93
C PRO A 110 -3.03 16.18 4.48
N ALA A 111 -1.97 16.70 3.85
CA ALA A 111 -0.61 16.27 4.18
C ALA A 111 -0.20 16.63 5.63
N VAL A 112 -0.86 17.63 6.21
CA VAL A 112 -0.75 18.02 7.63
C VAL A 112 -1.26 16.96 8.61
N GLN A 113 -2.04 15.98 8.15
CA GLN A 113 -2.55 14.88 8.98
C GLN A 113 -1.60 13.67 9.04
N LEU A 114 -0.44 13.73 8.37
CA LEU A 114 0.58 12.70 8.50
C LEU A 114 1.25 12.78 9.90
N PRO A 115 1.61 11.65 10.53
CA PRO A 115 1.52 10.28 10.01
C PRO A 115 0.13 9.65 10.16
N VAL A 116 -0.28 8.87 9.16
CA VAL A 116 -1.47 8.02 9.26
C VAL A 116 -1.25 6.89 10.27
N ARG A 117 -2.28 6.58 11.06
CA ARG A 117 -2.20 5.51 12.07
C ARG A 117 -2.44 4.15 11.45
N TRP A 118 -1.84 3.12 12.06
CA TRP A 118 -2.01 1.74 11.59
C TRP A 118 -3.44 1.21 11.74
N ASP A 119 -4.24 1.75 12.65
CA ASP A 119 -5.63 1.31 12.83
C ASP A 119 -6.50 1.78 11.66
N ASP A 120 -6.36 3.03 11.22
CA ASP A 120 -7.01 3.55 10.02
C ASP A 120 -6.59 2.73 8.79
N ALA A 121 -5.28 2.50 8.62
CA ALA A 121 -4.76 1.69 7.52
C ALA A 121 -5.33 0.26 7.50
N ARG A 122 -5.56 -0.36 8.67
CA ARG A 122 -6.18 -1.69 8.76
C ARG A 122 -7.65 -1.66 8.38
N GLN A 123 -8.39 -0.64 8.80
CA GLN A 123 -9.79 -0.47 8.42
C GLN A 123 -9.94 -0.39 6.90
N HIS A 124 -9.12 0.43 6.23
CA HIS A 124 -9.12 0.50 4.76
C HIS A 124 -8.78 -0.85 4.11
N LEU A 125 -7.78 -1.57 4.63
CA LEU A 125 -7.39 -2.89 4.11
C LEU A 125 -8.47 -3.96 4.31
N ASP A 126 -9.17 -3.92 5.44
CA ASP A 126 -10.24 -4.88 5.75
C ASP A 126 -11.50 -4.59 4.93
N ALA A 127 -11.83 -3.31 4.72
CA ALA A 127 -12.92 -2.90 3.83
C ALA A 127 -12.66 -3.33 2.37
N GLU A 128 -11.46 -3.08 1.85
CA GLU A 128 -11.08 -3.49 0.49
C GLU A 128 -11.18 -5.01 0.29
N ARG A 129 -10.73 -5.77 1.29
CA ARG A 129 -10.82 -7.23 1.28
C ARG A 129 -12.26 -7.73 1.31
N GLY A 130 -13.15 -7.05 2.03
CA GLY A 130 -14.58 -7.35 2.07
C GLY A 130 -15.23 -7.14 0.69
N SER A 131 -14.97 -5.98 0.07
CA SER A 131 -15.46 -5.64 -1.28
C SER A 131 -14.97 -6.63 -2.35
N SER A 132 -13.69 -6.99 -2.33
CA SER A 132 -13.12 -7.96 -3.29
C SER A 132 -13.70 -9.38 -3.16
N ARG A 133 -14.29 -9.74 -2.01
CA ARG A 133 -14.90 -11.05 -1.74
C ARG A 133 -16.38 -11.09 -2.10
N ASP A 134 -17.02 -9.93 -2.24
CA ASP A 134 -18.40 -9.79 -2.67
C ASP A 134 -18.46 -9.13 -4.06
N PRO A 135 -18.25 -9.90 -5.14
CA PRO A 135 -18.34 -9.37 -6.49
C PRO A 135 -19.77 -8.96 -6.91
N SER A 136 -20.78 -9.16 -6.05
CA SER A 136 -22.18 -8.90 -6.39
C SER A 136 -22.66 -7.46 -6.11
N ALA A 137 -21.85 -6.63 -5.44
CA ALA A 137 -22.21 -5.24 -5.11
C ALA A 137 -21.74 -4.18 -6.15
N GLY A 138 -21.00 -4.57 -7.20
CA GLY A 138 -20.28 -3.64 -8.07
C GLY A 138 -20.94 -3.24 -9.40
N THR A 139 -22.11 -3.77 -9.75
CA THR A 139 -22.67 -3.61 -11.11
C THR A 139 -23.96 -2.78 -11.19
N ALA A 140 -24.48 -2.27 -10.07
CA ALA A 140 -25.83 -1.67 -10.04
C ALA A 140 -25.89 -0.12 -10.15
N ASP A 141 -24.77 0.59 -10.30
CA ASP A 141 -24.77 2.07 -10.29
C ASP A 141 -24.28 2.73 -11.60
N ARG A 142 -24.26 1.99 -12.72
CA ARG A 142 -23.87 2.54 -14.04
C ARG A 142 -24.99 2.67 -15.07
N GLU A 143 -26.23 2.29 -14.76
CA GLU A 143 -27.29 2.21 -15.76
C GLU A 143 -28.54 3.04 -15.43
N ARG A 144 -28.35 4.23 -14.84
CA ARG A 144 -29.45 5.19 -14.60
C ARG A 144 -29.17 6.62 -15.07
N ALA A 145 -28.31 6.79 -16.08
CA ALA A 145 -28.04 8.08 -16.69
C ALA A 145 -28.40 8.18 -18.19
N ASP A 146 -28.84 7.11 -18.85
CA ASP A 146 -29.14 7.13 -20.30
C ASP A 146 -30.65 7.09 -20.64
N ARG A 147 -31.46 7.80 -19.84
CA ARG A 147 -32.83 8.15 -20.24
C ARG A 147 -33.06 9.64 -20.03
N GLY A 148 -32.74 10.41 -21.07
CA GLY A 148 -33.26 11.76 -21.31
C GLY A 148 -34.15 11.77 -22.55
N PRO A 149 -35.28 12.51 -22.56
CA PRO A 149 -36.40 12.28 -23.45
C PRO A 149 -36.21 12.87 -24.86
N ARG A 150 -36.95 12.30 -25.81
CA ARG A 150 -37.09 12.79 -27.20
C ARG A 150 -37.84 14.11 -27.26
#